data_AF-A0A7C6LT14-F1
#
_entry.id   AF-A0A7C6LT14-F1
#
_cell.length_a   1.000
_cell.length_b   1.000
_cell.length_c   1.000
_cell.angle_alpha   90.00
_cell.angle_beta   90.00
_cell.angle_gamma   90.00
#
_symmetry.space_group_name_H-M   'P 1'
#
loop_
_entity.id
_entity.type
_entity.pdbx_description
1 polymer ?
#
loop_
_entity_poly.entity_id
_entity_poly.type
_entity_poly.pdbx_seq_one_letter_code
_entity_poly.pdbx_strand_id
1 'polypeptide(L)'
;MNSEHKEYSSDLELEMNSGEQIRADSDLANAAGVKAKEQRKQFFYWLRFVLFWLIIGILFSQFVLQRNTVYGESMVPTLYSLDELLVEKVTRFFGGISRGDIVTCRSHLGNSEQNTNIVKRVIGLPGE
;
A
#
# COMPACT_ATOMS: atom_id res chain seq x y z
N MET A 1 -27.57 -42.04 62.94
CA MET A 1 -27.29 -42.52 61.56
C MET A 1 -27.80 -41.59 60.46
N ASN A 2 -28.52 -40.49 60.73
CA ASN A 2 -29.13 -39.65 59.67
C ASN A 2 -28.38 -38.34 59.34
N SER A 3 -27.25 -38.04 60.01
CA SER A 3 -26.50 -36.79 59.86
C SER A 3 -25.32 -36.91 58.89
N GLU A 4 -24.58 -38.03 58.92
CA GLU A 4 -23.39 -38.25 58.08
C GLU A 4 -23.71 -38.32 56.58
N HIS A 5 -24.88 -38.84 56.23
CA HIS A 5 -25.30 -38.99 54.84
C HIS A 5 -25.63 -37.65 54.15
N LYS A 6 -25.89 -36.60 54.93
CA LYS A 6 -26.22 -35.26 54.41
C LYS A 6 -24.97 -34.43 54.13
N GLU A 7 -23.92 -34.65 54.91
CA GLU A 7 -22.63 -33.96 54.78
C GLU A 7 -21.87 -34.45 53.54
N TYR A 8 -21.88 -35.76 53.29
CA TYR A 8 -21.29 -36.35 52.09
C TYR A 8 -21.96 -35.86 50.79
N SER A 9 -23.28 -35.63 50.81
CA SER A 9 -24.01 -35.09 49.66
C SER A 9 -23.70 -33.61 49.40
N SER A 10 -23.51 -32.79 50.44
CA SER A 10 -23.12 -31.38 50.25
C SER A 10 -21.69 -31.23 49.72
N ASP A 11 -20.77 -32.09 50.17
CA ASP A 11 -19.38 -32.05 49.70
C ASP A 11 -19.27 -32.47 48.22
N LEU A 12 -20.06 -33.47 47.80
CA LEU A 12 -20.20 -33.87 46.40
C LEU A 12 -20.78 -32.76 45.51
N GLU A 13 -21.80 -32.04 45.98
CA GLU A 13 -22.36 -30.90 45.25
C GLU A 13 -21.34 -29.76 45.13
N LEU A 14 -20.52 -29.51 46.16
CA LEU A 14 -19.47 -28.50 46.12
C LEU A 14 -18.34 -28.87 45.15
N GLU A 15 -17.89 -30.13 45.11
CA GLU A 15 -16.88 -30.57 44.14
C GLU A 15 -17.40 -30.53 42.70
N MET A 16 -18.66 -30.92 42.49
CA MET A 16 -19.29 -30.87 41.17
C MET A 16 -19.46 -29.44 40.67
N ASN A 17 -19.94 -28.53 41.53
CA ASN A 17 -20.11 -27.11 41.18
C ASN A 17 -18.74 -26.43 40.94
N SER A 18 -17.74 -26.73 41.76
CA SER A 18 -16.38 -26.21 41.58
C SER A 18 -15.78 -26.68 40.25
N GLY A 19 -15.95 -27.95 39.89
CA GLY A 19 -15.50 -28.49 38.61
C GLY A 19 -16.23 -27.92 37.38
N GLU A 20 -17.51 -27.58 37.52
CA GLU A 20 -18.29 -26.93 36.46
C GLU A 20 -17.92 -25.46 36.28
N GLN A 21 -17.71 -24.72 37.38
CA GLN A 21 -17.23 -23.34 37.32
C GLN A 21 -15.81 -23.24 36.73
N ILE A 22 -14.89 -24.13 37.11
CA ILE A 22 -13.52 -24.16 36.56
C ILE A 22 -13.55 -24.38 35.04
N ARG A 23 -14.45 -25.26 34.56
CA ARG A 23 -14.63 -25.50 33.12
C ARG A 23 -15.16 -24.25 32.40
N ALA A 24 -16.23 -23.65 32.93
CA ALA A 24 -16.84 -22.45 32.33
C ALA A 24 -15.86 -21.26 32.28
N ASP A 25 -15.09 -21.02 33.34
CA ASP A 25 -14.09 -19.95 33.39
C ASP A 25 -12.93 -20.21 32.40
N SER A 26 -12.51 -21.48 32.27
CA SER A 26 -11.46 -21.85 31.31
C SER A 26 -11.90 -21.68 29.85
N ASP A 27 -13.16 -21.96 29.53
CA ASP A 27 -13.73 -21.78 28.20
C ASP A 27 -13.90 -20.28 27.86
N LEU A 28 -14.31 -19.47 28.83
CA LEU A 28 -14.39 -18.01 28.68
C LEU A 28 -13.00 -17.40 28.46
N ALA A 29 -12.00 -17.83 29.23
CA ALA A 29 -10.62 -17.36 29.10
C ALA A 29 -10.00 -17.76 27.74
N ASN A 30 -10.23 -18.99 27.28
CA ASN A 30 -9.79 -19.45 25.97
C ASN A 30 -10.51 -18.71 24.84
N ALA A 31 -11.82 -18.53 24.92
CA ALA A 31 -12.60 -17.78 23.93
C ALA A 31 -12.16 -16.31 23.85
N ALA A 32 -11.88 -15.67 24.99
CA ALA A 32 -11.35 -14.31 25.04
C ALA A 32 -9.95 -14.23 24.39
N GLY A 33 -9.07 -15.19 24.68
CA GLY A 33 -7.73 -15.27 24.08
C GLY A 33 -7.76 -15.49 22.56
N VAL A 34 -8.67 -16.34 22.06
CA VAL A 34 -8.86 -16.59 20.63
C VAL A 34 -9.43 -15.35 19.93
N LYS A 35 -10.45 -14.71 20.51
CA LYS A 35 -11.01 -13.47 19.96
C LYS A 35 -9.95 -12.36 19.87
N ALA A 36 -9.16 -12.14 20.93
CA ALA A 36 -8.10 -11.13 20.92
C ALA A 36 -7.02 -11.39 19.83
N LYS A 37 -6.63 -12.67 19.63
CA LYS A 37 -5.70 -13.04 18.56
C LYS A 37 -6.30 -12.79 17.17
N GLU A 38 -7.57 -13.14 16.97
CA GLU A 38 -8.24 -12.93 15.69
C GLU A 38 -8.41 -11.44 15.37
N GLN A 39 -8.81 -10.61 16.34
CA GLN A 39 -8.92 -9.15 16.16
C GLN A 39 -7.59 -8.52 15.72
N ARG A 40 -6.47 -8.92 16.34
CA ARG A 40 -5.12 -8.45 15.95
C ARG A 40 -4.76 -8.86 14.52
N LYS A 41 -5.12 -10.08 14.14
CA LYS A 41 -4.88 -10.61 12.79
C LYS A 41 -5.70 -9.82 11.76
N GLN A 42 -6.99 -9.60 12.04
CA GLN A 42 -7.90 -8.82 11.19
C GLN A 42 -7.42 -7.37 11.01
N PHE A 43 -7.00 -6.72 12.10
CA PHE A 43 -6.41 -5.38 12.03
C PHE A 43 -5.15 -5.34 11.17
N PHE A 44 -4.27 -6.34 11.28
CA PHE A 44 -3.06 -6.42 10.48
C PHE A 44 -3.35 -6.65 8.99
N TYR A 45 -4.39 -7.43 8.65
CA TYR A 45 -4.85 -7.58 7.28
C TYR A 45 -5.39 -6.27 6.71
N TRP A 46 -6.25 -5.58 7.46
CA TRP A 46 -6.78 -4.27 7.06
C TRP A 46 -5.67 -3.23 6.88
N LEU A 47 -4.71 -3.18 7.82
CA LEU A 47 -3.57 -2.28 7.72
C LEU A 47 -2.72 -2.58 6.48
N ARG A 48 -2.47 -3.85 6.18
CA ARG A 48 -1.74 -4.26 4.96
C ARG A 48 -2.50 -3.88 3.69
N PHE A 49 -3.82 -4.05 3.68
CA PHE A 49 -4.65 -3.67 2.54
C PHE A 49 -4.62 -2.15 2.30
N VAL A 50 -4.82 -1.35 3.34
CA VAL A 50 -4.74 0.11 3.26
C VAL A 50 -3.35 0.56 2.80
N LEU A 51 -2.29 -0.03 3.35
CA LEU A 51 -0.91 0.28 2.95
C LEU A 51 -0.65 -0.06 1.48
N PHE A 52 -1.17 -1.19 1.00
CA PHE A 52 -1.04 -1.60 -0.40
C PHE A 52 -1.70 -0.61 -1.35
N TRP A 53 -2.94 -0.20 -1.07
CA TRP A 53 -3.64 0.81 -1.87
C TRP A 53 -2.99 2.19 -1.78
N LEU A 54 -2.44 2.57 -0.62
CA LEU A 54 -1.71 3.83 -0.45
C LEU A 54 -0.46 3.85 -1.35
N ILE A 55 0.32 2.76 -1.35
CA ILE A 55 1.50 2.63 -2.21
C ILE A 55 1.09 2.74 -3.68
N ILE A 56 0.09 1.96 -4.12
CA ILE A 56 -0.41 2.01 -5.50
C ILE A 56 -0.90 3.41 -5.85
N GLY A 57 -1.66 4.06 -4.98
CA GLY A 57 -2.16 5.41 -5.19
C GLY A 57 -1.05 6.44 -5.33
N ILE A 58 0.02 6.34 -4.54
CA ILE A 58 1.22 7.20 -4.67
C ILE A 58 1.92 6.94 -6.00
N LEU A 59 2.10 5.68 -6.38
CA LEU A 59 2.69 5.34 -7.68
C LEU A 59 1.85 5.94 -8.82
N PHE A 60 0.55 5.65 -8.86
CA PHE A 60 -0.34 6.21 -9.88
C PHE A 60 -0.35 7.74 -9.88
N SER A 61 -0.40 8.38 -8.71
CA SER A 61 -0.36 9.84 -8.59
C SER A 61 0.95 10.42 -9.15
N GLN A 62 2.10 9.85 -8.80
CA GLN A 62 3.40 10.29 -9.30
C GLN A 62 3.62 10.01 -10.80
N PHE A 63 2.98 8.96 -11.34
CA PHE A 63 3.17 8.53 -12.73
C PHE A 63 2.13 9.07 -13.71
N VAL A 64 0.92 9.40 -13.26
CA VAL A 64 -0.16 9.91 -14.10
C VAL A 64 -0.31 11.43 -13.99
N LEU A 65 0.01 12.05 -12.84
CA LEU A 65 -0.34 13.47 -12.60
C LEU A 65 0.75 14.48 -12.92
N GLN A 66 1.89 14.08 -13.50
CA GLN A 66 2.82 15.09 -14.02
C GLN A 66 2.42 15.54 -15.42
N ARG A 67 1.41 16.42 -15.44
CA ARG A 67 1.02 17.23 -16.59
C ARG A 67 2.15 18.19 -16.91
N ASN A 68 2.94 17.90 -17.95
CA ASN A 68 3.98 18.82 -18.41
C ASN A 68 3.50 19.48 -19.71
N THR A 69 3.29 20.80 -19.65
CA THR A 69 2.83 21.59 -20.80
C THR A 69 3.96 21.73 -21.81
N VAL A 70 3.70 21.34 -23.05
CA VAL A 70 4.66 21.47 -24.15
C VAL A 70 4.64 22.88 -24.71
N TYR A 71 5.78 23.55 -24.66
CA TYR A 71 5.98 24.86 -25.29
C TYR A 71 6.82 24.70 -26.56
N GLY A 72 6.20 24.92 -27.74
CA GLY A 72 6.87 25.06 -29.05
C GLY A 72 6.40 24.11 -30.16
N GLU A 73 6.54 24.53 -31.42
CA GLU A 73 6.11 23.79 -32.64
C GLU A 73 7.13 22.78 -33.19
N SER A 74 8.22 22.50 -32.46
CA SER A 74 9.34 21.68 -32.96
C SER A 74 9.01 20.19 -33.17
N MET A 75 7.83 19.72 -32.79
CA MET A 75 7.37 18.32 -32.92
C MET A 75 6.15 18.16 -33.83
N VAL A 76 5.76 19.18 -34.59
CA VAL A 76 4.68 19.06 -35.59
C VAL A 76 5.06 18.03 -36.67
N PRO A 77 4.17 17.09 -37.06
CA PRO A 77 2.76 16.97 -36.70
C PRO A 77 2.47 16.03 -35.51
N THR A 78 3.48 15.48 -34.82
CA THR A 78 3.26 14.50 -33.75
C THR A 78 2.77 15.12 -32.44
N LEU A 79 3.22 16.33 -32.10
CA LEU A 79 2.74 17.10 -30.94
C LEU A 79 2.53 18.56 -31.33
N TYR A 80 1.42 19.15 -30.89
CA TYR A 80 1.09 20.55 -31.10
C TYR A 80 1.42 21.39 -29.86
N SER A 81 1.60 22.70 -30.05
CA SER A 81 1.84 23.62 -28.93
C SER A 81 0.65 23.64 -27.96
N LEU A 82 0.92 23.72 -26.64
CA LEU A 82 -0.05 23.59 -25.54
C LEU A 82 -0.57 22.16 -25.29
N ASP A 83 -0.07 21.14 -25.98
CA ASP A 83 -0.46 19.77 -25.66
C ASP A 83 0.00 19.36 -24.24
N GLU A 84 -0.92 18.64 -23.60
CA GLU A 84 -0.85 18.12 -22.26
C GLU A 84 -0.14 16.77 -22.27
N LEU A 85 1.16 16.73 -22.02
CA LEU A 85 1.85 15.44 -21.94
C LEU A 85 1.74 14.83 -20.56
N LEU A 86 1.16 13.62 -20.49
CA LEU A 86 1.32 12.71 -19.37
C LEU A 86 2.68 12.03 -19.50
N VAL A 87 3.64 12.49 -18.70
CA VAL A 87 5.00 11.91 -18.69
C VAL A 87 5.08 10.85 -17.60
N GLU A 88 5.15 9.59 -18.01
CA GLU A 88 5.46 8.49 -17.11
C GLU A 88 6.94 8.53 -16.70
N LYS A 89 7.20 8.76 -15.41
CA LYS A 89 8.57 8.75 -14.86
C LYS A 89 9.08 7.36 -14.45
N VAL A 90 8.24 6.31 -14.50
CA VAL A 90 8.60 4.94 -14.08
C VAL A 90 9.69 4.38 -14.98
N THR A 91 9.54 4.60 -16.29
CA THR A 91 10.38 3.97 -17.30
C THR A 91 11.85 4.29 -17.08
N ARG A 92 12.19 5.51 -16.64
CA ARG A 92 13.58 5.87 -16.30
C ARG A 92 14.22 5.01 -15.20
N PHE A 93 13.43 4.47 -14.28
CA PHE A 93 13.93 3.68 -13.15
C PHE A 93 13.92 2.17 -13.41
N PHE A 94 13.02 1.67 -14.26
CA PHE A 94 12.86 0.22 -14.52
C PHE A 94 13.28 -0.23 -15.92
N GLY A 95 13.42 0.67 -16.89
CA GLY A 95 13.78 0.35 -18.27
C GLY A 95 14.82 1.32 -18.83
N GLY A 96 15.79 0.79 -19.57
CA GLY A 96 16.70 1.64 -20.35
C GLY A 96 15.90 2.49 -21.35
N ILE A 97 16.37 3.71 -21.60
CA ILE A 97 15.81 4.58 -22.65
C ILE A 97 16.08 3.91 -24.00
N SER A 98 15.06 3.81 -24.86
CA SER A 98 15.16 3.18 -26.19
C SER A 98 15.10 4.22 -27.32
N ARG A 99 15.57 3.84 -28.52
CA ARG A 99 15.41 4.66 -29.72
C ARG A 99 13.92 4.92 -29.97
N GLY A 100 13.57 6.17 -30.22
CA GLY A 100 12.20 6.59 -30.49
C GLY A 100 11.44 7.13 -29.27
N ASP A 101 11.95 6.94 -28.04
CA ASP A 101 11.31 7.44 -26.83
C ASP A 101 11.27 8.97 -26.80
N ILE A 102 10.18 9.52 -26.27
CA ILE A 102 10.02 10.96 -26.06
C ILE A 102 10.43 11.27 -24.62
N VAL A 103 11.51 12.01 -24.47
CA VAL A 103 12.07 12.36 -23.16
C VAL A 103 12.00 13.85 -22.92
N THR A 104 11.71 14.21 -21.67
CA THR A 104 11.83 15.58 -21.19
C THR A 104 13.23 15.78 -20.63
N CYS A 105 13.98 16.70 -21.23
CA CYS A 105 15.33 17.11 -20.82
C CYS A 105 15.26 18.51 -20.22
N ARG A 106 16.02 18.76 -19.16
CA ARG A 106 16.25 20.13 -18.68
C ARG A 106 17.34 20.74 -19.55
N SER A 107 17.00 21.81 -20.25
CA SER A 107 17.96 22.55 -21.05
C SER A 107 18.46 23.75 -20.25
N HIS A 108 19.78 23.91 -20.16
CA HIS A 108 20.42 25.14 -19.68
C HIS A 108 20.80 26.06 -20.85
N LEU A 109 20.19 25.87 -22.03
CA LEU A 109 20.58 26.57 -23.24
C LEU A 109 19.94 27.96 -23.27
N GLY A 110 20.75 28.96 -22.93
CA GLY A 110 20.40 30.38 -22.93
C GLY A 110 20.61 30.99 -21.55
N ASN A 111 21.13 32.22 -21.50
CA ASN A 111 21.34 33.05 -20.30
C ASN A 111 20.04 33.42 -19.55
N SER A 112 19.09 32.50 -19.42
CA SER A 112 17.91 32.66 -18.58
C SER A 112 18.00 31.63 -17.48
N GLU A 113 17.98 32.11 -16.24
CA GLU A 113 17.88 31.32 -14.99
C GLU A 113 16.62 30.41 -14.90
N GLN A 114 15.91 30.22 -16.00
CA GLN A 114 14.69 29.45 -16.09
C GLN A 114 15.03 28.05 -16.60
N ASN A 115 14.91 27.10 -15.69
CA ASN A 115 15.01 25.66 -15.94
C ASN A 115 13.89 25.20 -16.89
N THR A 116 14.04 25.49 -18.18
CA THR A 116 13.03 25.15 -19.18
C THR A 116 13.13 23.67 -19.51
N ASN A 117 12.02 22.96 -19.29
CA ASN A 117 11.88 21.57 -19.68
C ASN A 117 11.60 21.51 -21.18
N ILE A 118 12.54 20.96 -21.96
CA ILE A 118 12.37 20.73 -23.40
C ILE A 118 11.99 19.27 -23.66
N VAL A 119 11.14 19.03 -24.65
CA VAL A 119 10.73 17.69 -25.08
C VAL A 119 11.45 17.35 -26.39
N LYS A 120 12.16 16.23 -26.41
CA LYS A 120 12.90 15.75 -27.58
C LYS A 120 12.70 14.23 -27.76
N ARG A 121 12.86 13.75 -29.00
CA ARG A 121 12.85 12.32 -29.33
C ARG A 121 14.27 11.79 -29.28
N VAL A 122 14.45 10.63 -28.66
CA VAL A 122 15.74 9.94 -28.60
C VAL A 122 16.05 9.31 -29.96
N ILE A 123 17.10 9.80 -30.61
CA ILE A 123 17.54 9.34 -31.94
C ILE A 123 18.91 8.66 -31.90
N GLY A 124 19.53 8.52 -30.73
CA GLY A 124 20.82 7.88 -30.53
C GLY A 124 20.97 7.38 -29.11
N LEU A 125 21.62 6.24 -28.95
CA LEU A 125 21.87 5.58 -27.66
C LEU A 125 23.36 5.68 -27.32
N PRO A 126 23.75 5.60 -26.04
CA PRO A 126 25.15 5.61 -25.66
C PRO A 126 25.90 4.44 -26.32
N GLY A 127 26.85 4.77 -27.20
CA GLY A 127 27.65 3.79 -27.94
C GLY A 127 27.39 3.76 -29.46
N GLU A 128 26.45 4.56 -29.96
CA GLU A 128 26.28 4.86 -31.39
C GLU A 128 26.87 6.21 -31.81
#